data_AF-A0A1J5CR10-F1
#
_entry.id   AF-A0A1J5CR10-F1
#
_cell.length_a   1.000
_cell.length_b   1.000
_cell.length_c   1.000
_cell.angle_alpha   90.00
_cell.angle_beta   90.00
_cell.angle_gamma   90.00
#
_symmetry.space_group_name_H-M   'P 1'
#
loop_
_entity.id
_entity.type
_entity.pdbx_description
1 polymer ?
#
loop_
_entity_poly.entity_id
_entity_poly.type
_entity_poly.pdbx_seq_one_letter_code
_entity_poly.pdbx_strand_id
1 'polypeptide(L)'
;MISKFLYDVLLGAPLTLGKEILEKIRDEADKERLITEESIKERLQQLQLLLQDGEVSEKEYEELEAKLIERLRAVRKYQRGT
;
A
#
# COMPACT_ATOMS: atom_id res chain seq x y z
N MET A 1 14.83 -16.64 -17.46
CA MET A 1 14.33 -17.68 -16.52
C MET A 1 14.09 -17.20 -15.08
N ILE A 2 14.49 -15.97 -14.70
CA ILE A 2 14.25 -15.43 -13.35
C ILE A 2 12.82 -14.88 -13.19
N SER A 3 12.25 -14.26 -14.24
CA SER A 3 10.87 -13.74 -14.20
C SER A 3 9.81 -14.78 -13.86
N LYS A 4 9.94 -16.01 -14.35
CA LYS A 4 8.94 -17.06 -14.09
C LYS A 4 9.00 -17.54 -12.64
N PHE A 5 10.20 -17.57 -12.05
CA PHE A 5 10.41 -17.97 -10.67
C PHE A 5 9.92 -16.91 -9.67
N LEU A 6 10.11 -15.62 -9.97
CA LEU A 6 9.55 -14.54 -9.14
C LEU A 6 8.01 -14.51 -9.22
N TYR A 7 7.45 -14.72 -10.42
CA TYR A 7 6.00 -14.86 -10.59
C TYR A 7 5.44 -16.06 -9.84
N ASP A 8 6.05 -17.25 -9.93
CA ASP A 8 5.56 -18.46 -9.26
C ASP A 8 5.75 -18.41 -7.72
N VAL A 9 6.76 -17.69 -7.22
CA VAL A 9 7.00 -17.50 -5.78
C VAL A 9 6.13 -16.40 -5.18
N LEU A 10 5.83 -15.32 -5.92
CA LEU A 10 4.89 -14.28 -5.49
C LEU A 10 3.43 -14.72 -5.62
N LEU A 11 3.04 -15.40 -6.72
CA LEU A 11 1.71 -16.04 -6.84
C LEU A 11 1.51 -17.17 -5.81
N GLY A 12 2.61 -17.74 -5.32
CA GLY A 12 2.64 -18.73 -4.24
C GLY A 12 2.80 -18.13 -2.84
N ALA A 13 2.86 -16.79 -2.70
CA ALA A 13 2.79 -16.17 -1.40
C ALA A 13 1.47 -16.62 -0.74
N PRO A 14 1.49 -17.05 0.54
CA PRO A 14 0.26 -17.37 1.22
C PRO A 14 -0.68 -16.18 1.09
N LEU A 15 -1.87 -16.36 0.50
CA LEU A 15 -2.90 -15.31 0.40
C LEU A 15 -3.20 -14.63 1.75
N THR A 16 -2.80 -15.25 2.86
CA THR A 16 -2.81 -14.69 4.21
C THR A 16 -1.85 -13.52 4.39
N LEU A 17 -0.65 -13.53 3.81
CA LEU A 17 0.31 -12.43 3.91
C LEU A 17 -0.21 -11.16 3.21
N GLY A 18 -0.76 -11.31 2.00
CA GLY A 18 -1.40 -10.20 1.28
C GLY A 18 -2.51 -9.53 2.07
N LYS A 19 -3.40 -10.36 2.64
CA LYS A 19 -4.49 -9.88 3.50
C LYS A 19 -3.98 -9.16 4.74
N GLU A 20 -2.96 -9.68 5.42
CA GLU A 20 -2.37 -9.02 6.59
C GLU A 20 -1.74 -7.67 6.25
N ILE A 21 -1.07 -7.56 5.08
CA ILE A 21 -0.50 -6.29 4.61
C ILE A 21 -1.62 -5.32 4.26
N LEU A 22 -2.66 -5.77 3.55
CA LEU A 22 -3.82 -4.95 3.18
C LEU A 22 -4.54 -4.41 4.42
N GLU A 23 -4.78 -5.26 5.41
CA GLU A 23 -5.38 -4.88 6.69
C GLU A 23 -4.53 -3.83 7.41
N LYS A 24 -3.20 -4.01 7.45
CA LYS A 24 -2.29 -3.00 8.02
C LYS A 24 -2.35 -1.67 7.29
N ILE A 25 -2.36 -1.68 5.96
CA ILE A 25 -2.46 -0.44 5.16
C ILE A 25 -3.77 0.28 5.48
N ARG A 26 -4.89 -0.47 5.53
CA ARG A 26 -6.21 0.08 5.89
C ARG A 26 -6.22 0.66 7.29
N ASP A 27 -5.70 -0.09 8.27
CA ASP A 27 -5.58 0.34 9.66
C ASP A 27 -4.71 1.58 9.84
N GLU A 28 -3.57 1.64 9.15
CA GLU A 28 -2.65 2.79 9.23
C GLU A 28 -3.23 4.04 8.54
N ALA A 29 -3.94 3.85 7.42
CA ALA A 29 -4.66 4.92 6.74
C ALA A 29 -5.79 5.49 7.62
N ASP A 30 -6.55 4.63 8.29
CA ASP A 30 -7.70 5.03 9.11
C ASP A 30 -7.27 5.58 10.49
N LYS A 31 -6.19 5.06 11.11
CA LYS A 31 -5.75 5.44 12.47
C LYS A 31 -4.77 6.60 12.52
N GLU A 32 -4.67 7.40 11.46
CA GLU A 32 -3.77 8.56 11.40
C GLU A 32 -2.27 8.25 11.56
N ARG A 33 -1.87 6.97 11.59
CA ARG A 33 -0.52 6.52 11.95
C ARG A 33 0.55 6.85 10.91
N LEU A 34 0.12 7.20 9.72
CA LEU A 34 0.97 7.67 8.63
C LEU A 34 1.36 9.13 8.86
N ILE A 35 2.48 9.29 9.57
CA ILE A 35 2.97 10.59 10.05
C ILE A 35 4.08 11.19 9.18
N THR A 36 4.75 10.39 8.34
CA THR A 36 5.84 10.86 7.45
C THR A 36 5.53 10.59 5.98
N GLU A 37 6.05 11.45 5.11
CA GLU A 37 5.93 11.28 3.66
C GLU A 37 6.52 9.94 3.18
N GLU A 38 7.64 9.51 3.76
CA GLU A 38 8.28 8.23 3.43
C GLU A 38 7.38 7.05 3.79
N SER A 39 6.82 7.00 5.00
CA SER A 39 5.91 5.92 5.42
C SER A 39 4.70 5.78 4.50
N ILE A 40 4.14 6.90 4.04
CA ILE A 40 2.99 6.90 3.13
C ILE A 40 3.37 6.37 1.75
N LYS A 41 4.55 6.76 1.24
CA LYS A 41 5.05 6.26 -0.06
C LYS A 41 5.32 4.77 -0.01
N GLU A 42 5.88 4.25 1.08
CA GLU A 42 6.08 2.81 1.25
C GLU A 42 4.74 2.06 1.20
N ARG A 43 3.68 2.58 1.83
CA ARG A 43 2.35 1.94 1.77
C ARG A 43 1.73 1.99 0.39
N LEU A 44 1.91 3.09 -0.35
CA LEU A 44 1.51 3.16 -1.76
C LEU A 44 2.23 2.10 -2.61
N GLN A 45 3.53 1.89 -2.39
CA GLN A 45 4.29 0.85 -3.08
C GLN A 45 3.79 -0.56 -2.72
N GLN A 46 3.55 -0.83 -1.43
CA GLN A 46 3.00 -2.11 -0.98
C GLN A 46 1.62 -2.37 -1.59
N LEU A 47 0.73 -1.37 -1.58
CA LEU A 47 -0.60 -1.48 -2.17
C LEU A 47 -0.54 -1.79 -3.68
N GLN A 48 0.41 -1.20 -4.40
CA GLN A 48 0.64 -1.47 -5.82
C GLN A 48 1.11 -2.90 -6.09
N LEU A 49 1.93 -3.47 -5.21
CA LEU A 49 2.36 -4.88 -5.30
C LEU A 49 1.18 -5.81 -5.07
N LEU A 50 0.36 -5.56 -4.04
CA LEU A 50 -0.85 -6.35 -3.79
C LEU A 50 -1.79 -6.37 -5.00
N LEU A 51 -1.91 -5.25 -5.72
CA LEU A 51 -2.74 -5.19 -6.94
C LEU A 51 -2.12 -6.01 -8.07
N GLN A 52 -0.81 -5.91 -8.27
CA GLN A 52 -0.09 -6.67 -9.30
C GLN A 52 -0.17 -8.18 -9.06
N ASP A 53 -0.14 -8.60 -7.80
CA ASP A 53 -0.25 -10.00 -7.39
C ASP A 53 -1.71 -10.49 -7.36
N GLY A 54 -2.69 -9.60 -7.60
CA GLY A 54 -4.12 -9.93 -7.59
C GLY A 54 -4.69 -10.18 -6.19
N GLU A 55 -3.99 -9.76 -5.14
CA GLU A 55 -4.39 -9.92 -3.73
C GLU A 55 -5.39 -8.84 -3.28
N VAL A 56 -5.47 -7.72 -4.02
CA VAL A 56 -6.47 -6.67 -3.83
C VAL A 56 -7.17 -6.37 -5.15
N SER A 57 -8.46 -6.07 -5.10
CA SER A 57 -9.20 -5.65 -6.30
C SER A 57 -8.84 -4.22 -6.70
N GLU A 58 -9.04 -3.87 -7.99
CA GLU A 58 -8.86 -2.49 -8.47
C GLU A 58 -9.67 -1.48 -7.66
N LYS A 59 -10.91 -1.82 -7.30
CA LYS A 59 -11.77 -0.96 -6.50
C LYS A 59 -11.20 -0.70 -5.09
N GLU A 60 -10.74 -1.75 -4.41
CA GLU A 60 -10.13 -1.61 -3.09
C GLU A 60 -8.80 -0.87 -3.14
N TYR A 61 -8.03 -1.07 -4.22
CA TYR A 61 -6.83 -0.30 -4.50
C TYR A 61 -7.15 1.20 -4.62
N GLU A 62 -8.12 1.57 -5.47
CA GLU A 62 -8.51 2.98 -5.68
C GLU A 62 -8.97 3.66 -4.38
N GLU A 63 -9.78 2.96 -3.58
CA GLU A 63 -10.27 3.48 -2.30
C GLU A 63 -9.13 3.74 -1.30
N LEU A 64 -8.16 2.83 -1.20
CA LEU A 64 -7.03 2.97 -0.29
C LEU A 64 -5.99 3.96 -0.82
N GLU A 65 -5.72 3.96 -2.12
CA GLU A 65 -4.80 4.91 -2.76
C GLU A 65 -5.28 6.34 -2.54
N ALA A 66 -6.57 6.61 -2.72
CA ALA A 66 -7.15 7.93 -2.49
C ALA A 66 -6.89 8.43 -1.06
N LYS A 67 -7.11 7.58 -0.04
CA LYS A 67 -6.83 7.90 1.36
C LYS A 67 -5.35 8.18 1.62
N LEU A 68 -4.46 7.34 1.08
CA LEU A 68 -3.01 7.50 1.24
C LEU A 68 -2.50 8.78 0.56
N ILE A 69 -2.99 9.09 -0.64
CA ILE A 69 -2.66 10.32 -1.38
C ILE A 69 -3.14 11.57 -0.63
N GLU A 70 -4.36 11.54 -0.07
CA GLU A 70 -4.88 12.63 0.75
C GLU A 70 -3.97 12.88 1.97
N ARG A 71 -3.59 11.79 2.67
CA ARG A 71 -2.65 11.86 3.80
C ARG A 71 -1.29 12.43 3.38
N LEU A 72 -0.77 12.01 2.23
CA LEU A 72 0.50 12.51 1.69
C LEU A 72 0.46 14.01 1.43
N ARG A 73 -0.67 14.51 0.88
CA ARG A 73 -0.88 15.94 0.68
C ARG A 73 -0.90 16.69 2.00
N ALA A 74 -1.57 16.15 3.02
CA ALA A 74 -1.62 16.76 4.35
C ALA A 74 -0.23 16.86 4.99
N VAL A 75 0.55 15.78 4.98
CA VAL A 75 1.92 15.75 5.52
C VAL A 75 2.84 16.72 4.76
N ARG A 76 2.78 16.75 3.42
CA ARG A 76 3.56 17.69 2.60
C ARG A 76 3.20 19.14 2.89
N LYS A 77 1.92 19.44 3.10
CA LYS A 77 1.46 20.79 3.44
C LYS A 77 1.99 21.21 4.81
N TYR A 78 2.01 20.30 5.78
CA TYR A 78 2.58 20.54 7.10
C TYR A 78 4.10 20.82 7.02
N GLN A 79 4.85 20.00 6.29
CA GLN A 79 6.31 20.15 6.13
C GLN A 79 6.74 21.40 5.35
N ARG A 80 5.93 21.89 4.41
CA ARG A 80 6.23 23.13 3.66
C ARG A 80 5.75 24.40 4.35
N GLY A 81 4.88 24.27 5.35
CA GLY A 81 4.32 25.38 6.12
C GLY A 81 5.15 25.80 7.34
N THR A 82 6.23 25.07 7.61
CA THR A 82 7.30 25.36 8.60
C THR A 82 8.57 25.76 7.88
#